data_AF-A0ABD1RE77-F1
#
_entry.id   AF-A0ABD1RE77-F1
#
_cell.length_a   1.000
_cell.length_b   1.000
_cell.length_c   1.000
_cell.angle_alpha   90.00
_cell.angle_beta   90.00
_cell.angle_gamma   90.00
#
_symmetry.space_group_name_H-M   'P 1'
#
loop_
_entity.id
_entity.type
_entity.pdbx_description
1 polymer ?
#
loop_
_entity_poly.entity_id
_entity_poly.type
_entity_poly.pdbx_seq_one_letter_code
_entity_poly.pdbx_strand_id
1 'polypeptide(L)'
;MTKSGIFEGHPGMVGNATELKKELQKMVKAMVDEDDVNLDAIVRTQQILYALKELKLKQPISLKLDNTGAVPEEFKCPISKELMTDPVIISTGQTYDRPFIENLLHAGK
;
A
#
# COMPACT_ATOMS: atom_id res chain seq x y z
N MET A 1 -22.93 -25.71 29.71
CA MET A 1 -21.51 -25.34 29.85
C MET A 1 -20.68 -26.34 29.07
N THR A 2 -20.22 -25.98 27.87
CA THR A 2 -19.16 -26.75 27.19
C THR A 2 -18.48 -25.89 26.12
N LYS A 3 -17.25 -25.48 26.49
CA LYS A 3 -16.05 -25.34 25.65
C LYS A 3 -16.09 -24.31 24.51
N SER A 4 -15.65 -23.11 24.87
CA SER A 4 -15.10 -22.12 23.95
C SER A 4 -13.94 -22.73 23.18
N GLY A 5 -14.13 -22.95 21.87
CA GLY A 5 -13.06 -23.29 20.94
C GLY A 5 -12.19 -22.06 20.73
N ILE A 6 -10.99 -22.09 21.28
CA ILE A 6 -9.91 -21.16 20.96
C ILE A 6 -9.49 -21.52 19.53
N PHE A 7 -9.84 -20.69 18.55
CA PHE A 7 -9.36 -20.84 17.19
C PHE A 7 -7.91 -20.33 17.14
N GLU A 8 -6.98 -21.28 17.18
CA GLU A 8 -5.56 -21.04 16.94
C GLU A 8 -5.39 -20.45 15.53
N GLY A 9 -4.93 -19.20 15.48
CA GLY A 9 -4.49 -18.58 14.23
C GLY A 9 -3.30 -19.34 13.68
N HIS A 10 -3.52 -20.10 12.60
CA HIS A 10 -2.45 -20.79 11.90
C HIS A 10 -1.46 -19.77 11.32
N PRO A 11 -0.17 -19.81 11.71
CA PRO A 11 0.87 -18.99 11.12
C PRO A 11 1.45 -19.75 9.92
N GLY A 12 1.20 -19.27 8.70
CA GLY A 12 1.86 -19.90 7.55
C GLY A 12 1.18 -19.65 6.22
N MET A 13 1.25 -18.42 5.71
CA MET A 13 1.11 -18.23 4.27
C MET A 13 2.13 -17.20 3.80
N VAL A 14 3.38 -17.68 3.63
CA VAL A 14 4.43 -16.94 2.93
C VAL A 14 4.38 -17.40 1.47
N GLY A 15 3.36 -16.95 0.75
CA GLY A 15 3.29 -17.04 -0.71
C GLY A 15 3.81 -15.75 -1.34
N ASN A 16 4.38 -15.82 -2.54
CA ASN A 16 4.66 -14.60 -3.29
C ASN A 16 3.33 -13.91 -3.70
N ALA A 17 3.37 -12.60 -3.98
CA ALA A 17 2.15 -11.83 -4.24
C ALA A 17 1.30 -12.38 -5.41
N THR A 18 1.94 -13.01 -6.40
CA THR A 18 1.24 -13.62 -7.55
C THR A 18 0.48 -14.89 -7.19
N GLU A 19 1.04 -15.70 -6.30
CA GLU A 19 0.42 -16.94 -5.80
C GLU A 19 -0.76 -16.62 -4.90
N LEU A 20 -0.59 -15.70 -3.95
CA LEU A 20 -1.66 -15.19 -3.09
C LEU A 20 -2.82 -14.60 -3.90
N LYS A 21 -2.50 -13.86 -4.99
CA LYS A 21 -3.53 -13.32 -5.90
C LYS A 21 -4.30 -14.43 -6.62
N LYS A 22 -3.63 -15.46 -7.11
CA LYS A 22 -4.26 -16.61 -7.79
C LYS A 22 -5.15 -17.39 -6.83
N GLU A 23 -4.69 -17.59 -5.60
CA GLU A 23 -5.45 -18.26 -4.54
C GLU A 23 -6.69 -17.46 -4.12
N LEU A 24 -6.55 -16.14 -3.94
CA LEU A 24 -7.66 -15.23 -3.68
C LEU A 24 -8.73 -15.32 -4.77
N GLN A 25 -8.32 -15.26 -6.04
CA GLN A 25 -9.24 -15.32 -7.17
C GLN A 25 -10.00 -16.65 -7.23
N LYS A 26 -9.33 -17.77 -6.91
CA LYS A 26 -9.97 -19.08 -6.81
C LYS A 26 -11.00 -19.13 -5.68
N MET A 27 -10.66 -18.58 -4.51
CA MET A 27 -11.52 -18.61 -3.32
C MET A 27 -12.74 -17.70 -3.46
N VAL A 28 -12.55 -16.48 -3.97
CA VAL A 28 -13.66 -15.55 -4.24
C VAL A 28 -14.61 -16.12 -5.29
N LYS A 29 -14.08 -16.80 -6.32
CA LYS A 29 -14.92 -17.46 -7.32
C LYS A 29 -15.78 -18.57 -6.69
N ALA A 30 -15.17 -19.44 -5.87
CA ALA A 30 -15.90 -20.49 -5.17
C ALA A 30 -17.02 -19.94 -4.26
N MET A 31 -16.79 -18.80 -3.58
CA MET A 31 -17.83 -18.14 -2.77
C MET A 31 -19.01 -17.60 -3.56
N VAL A 32 -18.81 -17.26 -4.83
CA VAL A 32 -19.85 -16.70 -5.70
C VAL A 32 -20.62 -17.81 -6.40
N ASP A 33 -19.98 -18.96 -6.64
CA ASP A 33 -20.55 -20.10 -7.34
C ASP A 33 -21.31 -21.08 -6.41
N GLU A 34 -21.14 -21.01 -5.08
CA GLU A 34 -21.85 -21.86 -4.09
C GLU A 34 -23.03 -21.12 -3.42
N ASP A 35 -24.18 -21.80 -3.29
CA ASP A 35 -25.44 -21.23 -2.74
C ASP A 35 -25.39 -20.98 -1.22
N ASP A 36 -24.40 -21.55 -0.51
CA ASP A 36 -24.24 -21.43 0.95
C ASP A 36 -22.98 -20.63 1.33
N VAL A 37 -23.16 -19.63 2.19
CA VAL A 37 -22.07 -18.77 2.64
C VAL A 37 -21.19 -19.50 3.67
N ASN A 38 -20.00 -19.94 3.25
CA ASN A 38 -19.03 -20.61 4.11
C ASN A 38 -18.17 -19.59 4.91
N LEU A 39 -18.35 -19.54 6.23
CA LEU A 39 -17.62 -18.65 7.14
C LEU A 39 -16.09 -18.87 7.09
N ASP A 40 -15.64 -20.12 7.04
CA ASP A 40 -14.22 -20.45 6.94
C ASP A 40 -13.61 -19.92 5.64
N ALA A 41 -14.36 -19.97 4.54
CA ALA A 41 -13.92 -19.38 3.29
C ALA A 41 -13.76 -17.87 3.43
N ILE A 42 -14.72 -17.19 4.07
CA ILE A 42 -14.68 -15.72 4.28
C ILE A 42 -13.46 -15.33 5.11
N VAL A 43 -13.23 -16.01 6.23
CA VAL A 43 -12.09 -15.75 7.11
C VAL A 43 -10.77 -15.92 6.34
N ARG A 44 -10.65 -16.98 5.53
CA ARG A 44 -9.46 -17.21 4.70
C ARG A 44 -9.28 -16.13 3.64
N THR A 45 -10.35 -15.69 2.99
CA THR A 45 -10.29 -14.60 2.01
C THR A 45 -9.84 -13.28 2.64
N GLN A 46 -10.36 -12.95 3.82
CA GLN A 46 -9.91 -11.79 4.59
C GLN A 46 -8.43 -11.87 4.95
N GLN A 47 -7.95 -13.04 5.37
CA GLN A 47 -6.52 -13.26 5.68
C GLN A 47 -5.63 -13.04 4.45
N ILE A 48 -6.03 -13.56 3.27
CA ILE A 48 -5.27 -13.37 2.03
C ILE A 48 -5.25 -11.90 1.60
N LEU A 49 -6.38 -11.19 1.74
CA LEU A 49 -6.46 -9.75 1.47
C LEU A 49 -5.53 -8.93 2.38
N TYR A 50 -5.49 -9.28 3.67
CA TYR A 50 -4.61 -8.62 4.62
C TYR A 50 -3.13 -8.86 4.27
N ALA A 51 -2.75 -10.10 3.98
CA ALA A 51 -1.38 -10.43 3.57
C ALA A 51 -0.96 -9.68 2.28
N LEU A 52 -1.86 -9.58 1.29
CA LEU A 52 -1.60 -8.83 0.06
C LEU A 52 -1.46 -7.32 0.31
N LYS A 53 -2.25 -6.74 1.23
CA LYS A 53 -2.13 -5.33 1.64
C LYS A 53 -0.77 -5.07 2.28
N GLU A 54 -0.34 -5.91 3.21
CA GLU A 54 0.95 -5.79 3.89
C GLU A 54 2.13 -5.90 2.91
N LEU A 55 2.03 -6.79 1.90
CA LEU A 55 3.03 -6.90 0.84
C LEU A 55 3.08 -5.67 -0.09
N LYS A 56 1.98 -4.93 -0.23
CA LYS A 56 1.98 -3.63 -0.94
C LYS A 56 2.55 -2.49 -0.11
N LEU A 57 2.44 -2.54 1.22
CA LEU A 57 2.97 -1.51 2.12
C LEU A 57 4.48 -1.65 2.39
N LYS A 58 5.03 -2.87 2.27
CA LYS A 58 6.47 -3.15 2.41
C LYS A 58 7.28 -2.85 1.13
N GLN A 59 6.63 -2.53 0.02
CA GLN A 59 7.32 -1.85 -1.07
C GLN A 59 7.62 -0.42 -0.62
N PRO A 60 8.82 0.14 -0.87
CA PRO A 60 9.06 1.55 -0.63
C PRO A 60 7.92 2.33 -1.27
N ILE A 61 7.27 3.19 -0.48
CA ILE A 61 6.01 3.85 -0.77
C ILE A 61 6.06 4.47 -2.17
N SER A 62 5.58 3.73 -3.17
CA SER A 62 5.16 4.27 -4.44
C SER A 62 3.65 4.35 -4.31
N LEU A 63 3.18 5.50 -3.80
CA LEU A 63 1.75 5.84 -3.67
C LEU A 63 1.09 5.73 -5.04
N LYS A 64 0.63 4.53 -5.40
CA LYS A 64 -0.29 4.35 -6.52
C LYS A 64 -1.70 4.55 -5.99
N LEU A 65 -2.05 5.84 -5.85
CA LEU A 65 -3.43 6.28 -5.75
C LEU A 65 -4.09 6.12 -7.13
N ASP A 66 -5.37 5.81 -7.12
CA ASP A 66 -6.21 5.29 -8.21
C ASP A 66 -6.02 5.92 -9.60
N ASN A 67 -6.05 5.05 -10.61
CA ASN A 67 -6.25 5.17 -12.07
C ASN A 67 -5.95 6.47 -12.87
N THR A 68 -5.25 7.45 -12.30
CA THR A 68 -4.66 8.62 -12.99
C THR A 68 -3.14 8.68 -12.81
N GLY A 69 -2.55 7.83 -11.96
CA GLY A 69 -1.11 7.46 -11.95
C GLY A 69 -0.09 8.58 -11.74
N ALA A 70 -0.51 9.84 -11.65
CA ALA A 70 0.35 11.01 -11.53
C ALA A 70 0.25 11.60 -10.13
N VAL A 71 1.41 11.82 -9.51
CA VAL A 71 1.55 12.59 -8.26
C VAL A 71 0.95 14.00 -8.49
N PRO A 72 0.04 14.48 -7.61
CA PRO A 72 -0.48 15.85 -7.70
C PRO A 72 0.66 16.88 -7.67
N GLU A 73 0.51 17.97 -8.42
CA GLU A 73 1.58 18.96 -8.60
C GLU A 73 2.00 19.63 -7.29
N GLU A 74 1.09 19.76 -6.33
CA GLU A 74 1.32 20.34 -5.00
C GLU A 74 2.34 19.56 -4.16
N PHE A 75 2.55 18.28 -4.47
CA PHE A 75 3.53 17.43 -3.77
C PHE A 75 4.88 17.39 -4.47
N LYS A 76 5.03 18.07 -5.60
CA LYS A 76 6.29 18.10 -6.35
C LYS A 76 7.12 19.31 -5.97
N CYS A 77 8.43 19.13 -5.98
CA CYS A 77 9.37 20.23 -5.79
C CYS A 77 9.22 21.21 -6.98
N PRO A 78 9.05 22.52 -6.73
CA PRO A 78 8.93 23.50 -7.81
C PRO A 78 10.14 23.54 -8.75
N ILE A 79 11.33 23.13 -8.25
CA ILE A 79 12.60 23.09 -8.99
C ILE A 79 12.71 21.80 -9.82
N SER A 80 12.61 20.62 -9.20
CA SER A 80 12.88 19.34 -9.88
C SER A 80 11.68 18.78 -10.63
N LYS A 81 10.45 19.21 -10.29
CA LYS A 81 9.19 18.60 -10.76
C LYS A 81 9.02 17.14 -10.36
N GLU A 82 9.78 16.67 -9.38
CA GLU A 82 9.65 15.35 -8.79
C GLU A 82 8.99 15.42 -7.42
N LEU A 83 8.46 14.29 -6.94
CA LEU A 83 7.86 14.17 -5.61
C LEU A 83 8.89 14.59 -4.54
N MET A 84 8.51 15.50 -3.66
CA MET A 84 9.36 15.94 -2.55
C MET A 84 9.60 14.79 -1.57
N THR A 85 10.87 14.49 -1.30
CA THR A 85 11.26 13.49 -0.28
C THR A 85 11.61 14.12 1.06
N ASP A 86 12.17 15.33 1.05
CA ASP A 86 12.49 16.13 2.23
C ASP A 86 11.94 17.57 2.08
N PRO A 87 10.62 17.77 2.30
CA PRO A 87 9.97 19.06 2.09
C PRO A 87 10.43 20.10 3.13
N VAL A 88 10.93 21.24 2.64
CA VAL A 88 11.35 22.41 3.44
C VAL A 88 10.60 23.65 2.97
N ILE A 89 9.98 24.36 3.92
CA ILE A 89 9.27 25.62 3.68
C ILE A 89 10.25 26.79 3.87
N ILE A 90 10.31 27.68 2.89
CA ILE A 90 11.12 28.91 2.99
C ILE A 90 10.24 30.12 3.39
N SER A 91 10.85 31.28 3.60
CA SER A 91 10.17 32.51 4.05
C SER A 91 9.03 32.98 3.14
N THR A 92 9.02 32.60 1.86
CA THR A 92 7.93 32.90 0.92
C THR A 92 6.68 32.04 1.16
N GLY A 93 6.75 31.04 2.04
CA GLY A 93 5.69 30.05 2.25
C GLY A 93 5.69 28.92 1.21
N GLN A 94 6.61 28.93 0.25
CA GLN A 94 6.75 27.87 -0.75
C GLN A 94 7.55 26.70 -0.19
N THR A 95 7.10 25.47 -0.48
CA THR A 95 7.80 24.23 -0.13
C THR A 95 8.67 23.76 -1.30
N TYR A 96 9.89 23.32 -0.99
CA TYR A 96 10.83 22.70 -1.93
C TYR A 96 11.39 21.41 -1.32
N ASP A 97 11.98 20.56 -2.16
CA ASP A 97 12.80 19.45 -1.65
C ASP A 97 14.21 19.97 -1.32
N ARG A 98 14.71 19.63 -0.11
CA ARG A 98 15.95 20.16 0.48
C ARG A 98 17.16 20.21 -0.47
N PRO A 99 17.58 19.12 -1.16
CA PRO A 99 18.80 19.13 -1.94
C PRO A 99 18.73 20.12 -3.12
N PHE A 100 17.53 20.37 -3.66
CA PHE A 100 17.35 21.28 -4.78
C PHE A 100 17.36 22.74 -4.36
N ILE A 101 16.70 23.09 -3.25
CA ILE A 101 16.71 24.46 -2.75
C ILE A 101 18.08 24.85 -2.18
N GLU A 102 18.78 23.93 -1.50
CA GLU A 102 20.15 24.17 -1.04
C GLU A 102 21.11 24.43 -2.21
N ASN A 103 21.06 23.61 -3.26
CA ASN A 103 21.90 23.81 -4.44
C ASN A 103 21.60 25.14 -5.15
N LEU A 104 20.32 25.51 -5.29
CA LEU A 104 19.91 26.79 -5.86
C LEU A 104 20.46 27.98 -5.06
N LEU A 105 20.36 27.92 -3.72
CA LEU A 105 20.84 28.96 -2.82
C LEU A 105 22.38 29.06 -2.81
N HIS A 106 23.08 27.95 -3.03
CA HIS A 106 24.54 27.92 -3.13
C HIS A 106 25.06 28.43 -4.48
N ALA A 107 24.36 28.15 -5.58
CA ALA A 107 24.73 28.60 -6.93
C ALA A 107 24.57 30.12 -7.15
N GLY A 108 23.79 30.80 -6.30
CA GLY A 108 23.58 32.25 -6.34
C GLY A 108 24.59 33.09 -5.55
N LYS A 109 25.68 32.47 -5.06
CA LYS A 109 26.82 33.16 -4.42
C LYS A 109 28.02 33.20 -5.35
#